data_AF-A0A5N5LZE5-F1
#
_entry.id   AF-A0A5N5LZE5-F1
#
_cell.length_a   1.000
_cell.length_b   1.000
_cell.length_c   1.000
_cell.angle_alpha   90.00
_cell.angle_beta   90.00
_cell.angle_gamma   90.00
#
_symmetry.space_group_name_H-M   'P 1'
#
loop_
_entity.id
_entity.type
_entity.pdbx_description
1 polymer ?
#
loop_
_entity_poly.entity_id
_entity_poly.type
_entity_poly.pdbx_seq_one_letter_code
_entity_poly.pdbx_strand_id
1 'polypeptide(L)'
;MVCKGCKIHEVKHVDCYTITIDELESVTTTYKFRSMMRAPFHGFAFWFDVEFGGPAASLINPRVPVLPTVPSNNSPMDGSQRKKRTNPNEALVLSTAPEDPPTHWQQTLIYFYDPIDVEQDQLIEGSATLTQSKENRRFMNINLRYSSGGRSFVKESVMR
;
A
#
# COMPACT_ATOMS: atom_id res chain seq x y z
N MET A 1 -7.54 1.33 15.92
CA MET A 1 -8.37 0.22 15.43
C MET A 1 -8.62 0.47 13.95
N VAL A 2 -7.92 -0.23 13.05
CA VAL A 2 -8.24 -0.17 11.62
C VAL A 2 -9.48 -1.05 11.41
N CYS A 3 -10.52 -0.52 10.75
CA CYS A 3 -11.73 -1.29 10.49
C CYS A 3 -11.39 -2.49 9.59
N LYS A 4 -11.46 -3.70 10.16
CA LYS A 4 -11.35 -4.94 9.39
C LYS A 4 -12.51 -5.05 8.41
N GLY A 5 -12.21 -5.11 7.11
CA GLY A 5 -13.18 -5.29 6.03
C GLY A 5 -13.63 -4.02 5.31
N CYS A 6 -13.02 -2.86 5.61
CA CYS A 6 -13.27 -1.66 4.81
C CYS A 6 -12.74 -1.88 3.39
N LYS A 7 -13.46 -1.42 2.37
CA LYS A 7 -13.02 -1.56 0.97
C LYS A 7 -11.71 -0.81 0.78
N ILE A 8 -10.66 -1.56 0.45
CA ILE A 8 -9.35 -1.01 0.10
C ILE A 8 -9.47 -0.28 -1.24
N HIS A 9 -8.87 0.90 -1.34
CA HIS A 9 -8.84 1.70 -2.54
C HIS A 9 -7.39 1.89 -2.99
N GLU A 10 -7.07 1.47 -4.21
CA GLU A 10 -5.74 1.65 -4.77
C GLU A 10 -5.52 3.11 -5.17
N VAL A 11 -4.49 3.73 -4.59
CA VAL A 11 -4.14 5.13 -4.90
C VAL A 11 -3.37 5.23 -6.21
N LYS A 12 -2.36 4.37 -6.40
CA LYS A 12 -1.53 4.28 -7.61
C LYS A 12 -0.76 2.98 -7.62
N HIS A 13 -0.89 2.22 -8.70
CA HIS A 13 0.07 1.20 -9.10
C HIS A 13 1.32 1.83 -9.70
N VAL A 14 2.50 1.46 -9.20
CA VAL A 14 3.80 1.94 -9.68
C VAL A 14 4.56 0.78 -10.31
N ASP A 15 4.60 0.73 -11.64
CA ASP A 15 5.47 -0.18 -12.37
C ASP A 15 6.87 0.44 -12.49
N CYS A 16 7.82 -0.09 -11.73
CA CYS A 16 9.20 0.38 -11.71
C CYS A 16 9.93 0.27 -13.06
N TYR A 17 9.40 -0.43 -14.06
CA TYR A 17 9.98 -0.50 -15.42
C TYR A 17 9.54 0.64 -16.34
N THR A 18 8.35 1.21 -16.11
CA THR A 18 7.74 2.15 -17.06
C THR A 18 7.41 3.51 -16.45
N ILE A 19 7.32 3.60 -15.12
CA ILE A 19 6.93 4.83 -14.43
C ILE A 19 7.92 5.97 -14.73
N THR A 20 7.38 7.15 -15.01
CA THR A 20 8.17 8.38 -15.17
C THR A 20 8.18 9.23 -13.90
N ILE A 21 9.17 10.12 -13.76
CA ILE A 21 9.25 11.03 -12.60
C ILE A 21 8.03 11.95 -12.57
N ASP A 22 7.60 12.46 -13.73
CA ASP A 22 6.47 13.37 -13.86
C ASP A 22 5.16 12.76 -13.35
N GLU A 23 4.96 11.45 -13.55
CA GLU A 23 3.81 10.71 -13.01
C GLU A 23 3.85 10.56 -11.49
N LEU A 24 5.03 10.67 -10.87
CA LEU A 24 5.21 10.62 -9.42
C LEU A 24 5.16 12.00 -8.76
N GLU A 25 5.26 13.08 -9.54
CA GLU A 25 5.17 14.45 -9.00
C GLU A 25 3.78 14.75 -8.44
N SER A 26 2.73 14.19 -9.04
CA SER A 26 1.35 14.34 -8.59
C SER A 26 0.50 13.11 -8.91
N VAL A 27 -0.04 12.49 -7.88
CA VAL A 27 -0.96 11.37 -7.97
C VAL A 27 -2.31 11.81 -7.42
N THR A 28 -3.37 11.70 -8.22
CA THR A 28 -4.74 11.97 -7.77
C THR A 28 -5.65 10.80 -8.08
N THR A 29 -6.41 10.37 -7.08
CA THR A 29 -7.43 9.33 -7.24
C THR A 29 -8.74 9.77 -6.59
N THR A 30 -9.85 9.22 -7.06
CA THR A 30 -11.16 9.38 -6.41
C THR A 30 -11.56 8.07 -5.78
N TYR A 31 -12.12 8.11 -4.58
CA TYR A 31 -12.52 6.92 -3.84
C TYR A 31 -13.97 7.03 -3.39
N LYS A 32 -14.57 5.86 -3.18
CA LYS A 32 -15.94 5.71 -2.67
C LYS A 32 -16.07 4.41 -1.91
N PHE A 33 -16.47 4.50 -0.66
CA PHE A 33 -16.72 3.34 0.21
C PHE A 33 -17.93 3.60 1.11
N ARG A 34 -18.42 2.54 1.75
CA ARG A 34 -19.49 2.61 2.73
C ARG A 34 -18.93 2.22 4.09
N SER A 35 -19.34 2.93 5.14
CA SER A 35 -19.00 2.53 6.50
C SER A 35 -19.57 1.15 6.79
N MET A 36 -18.81 0.30 7.46
CA MET A 36 -19.24 -1.06 7.80
C MET A 36 -20.17 -1.12 9.01
N MET A 37 -20.07 -0.14 9.91
CA MET A 37 -20.81 -0.09 11.16
C MET A 37 -20.96 1.35 11.63
N ARG A 38 -21.85 1.56 12.62
CA ARG A 38 -21.94 2.85 13.28
C ARG A 38 -20.72 3.08 14.18
N ALA A 39 -19.87 4.03 13.83
CA ALA A 39 -18.66 4.34 14.57
C ALA A 39 -18.10 5.74 14.22
N PRO A 40 -17.28 6.33 15.09
CA PRO A 40 -16.51 7.53 14.75
C PRO A 40 -15.41 7.23 13.73
N PHE A 41 -15.45 7.91 12.59
CA PHE A 41 -14.43 7.87 11.54
C PHE A 41 -13.33 8.91 11.82
N HIS A 42 -12.15 8.41 12.19
CA HIS A 42 -11.06 9.24 12.73
C HIS A 42 -10.05 9.72 11.68
N GLY A 43 -10.02 9.13 10.50
CA GLY A 43 -8.97 9.43 9.52
C GLY A 43 -8.74 8.32 8.50
N PHE A 44 -7.77 8.56 7.62
CA PHE A 44 -7.36 7.62 6.59
C PHE A 44 -6.05 6.92 6.98
N ALA A 45 -5.92 5.66 6.59
CA ALA A 45 -4.68 4.89 6.71
C ALA A 45 -4.16 4.56 5.31
N PHE A 46 -2.85 4.62 5.14
CA PHE A 46 -2.15 4.27 3.91
C PHE A 46 -1.11 3.20 4.22
N TRP A 47 -0.95 2.28 3.28
CA TRP A 47 0.06 1.24 3.26
C TRP A 47 0.39 0.93 1.80
N PHE A 48 1.34 0.03 1.57
CA PHE A 48 1.70 -0.39 0.22
C PHE A 48 2.01 -1.88 0.17
N ASP A 49 1.89 -2.43 -1.03
CA ASP A 49 2.31 -3.77 -1.38
C ASP A 49 3.43 -3.66 -2.42
N VAL A 50 4.40 -4.58 -2.33
CA VAL A 50 5.50 -4.69 -3.29
C VAL A 50 5.48 -6.09 -3.88
N GLU A 51 5.33 -6.16 -5.19
CA GLU A 51 5.46 -7.40 -5.94
C GLU A 51 6.86 -7.54 -6.52
N PHE A 52 7.53 -8.66 -6.22
CA PHE A 52 8.82 -9.00 -6.80
C PHE A 52 8.61 -9.93 -7.99
N GLY A 53 8.33 -9.32 -9.15
CA GLY A 53 8.28 -9.96 -10.46
C GLY A 53 9.50 -9.59 -11.29
N GLY A 54 10.15 -10.58 -11.93
CA GLY A 54 11.12 -10.28 -12.98
C GLY A 54 10.40 -9.90 -14.28
N PRO A 55 11.08 -9.23 -15.24
CA PRO A 55 10.52 -9.05 -16.57
C PRO A 55 10.18 -10.42 -17.15
N ALA A 56 9.04 -10.55 -17.84
CA ALA A 56 8.58 -11.81 -18.44
C ALA A 56 9.59 -12.48 -19.42
N ALA A 57 10.74 -11.86 -19.68
CA ALA A 57 11.81 -12.31 -20.56
C ALA A 57 12.83 -13.29 -19.93
N SER A 58 12.44 -14.10 -18.95
CA SER A 58 13.31 -15.19 -18.44
C SER A 58 12.70 -16.59 -18.55
N LEU A 59 11.90 -16.84 -19.59
CA LEU A 59 11.49 -18.19 -20.00
C LEU A 59 12.08 -18.66 -21.34
N ILE A 60 13.04 -17.95 -21.92
CA ILE A 60 13.75 -18.42 -23.11
C ILE A 60 15.26 -18.33 -22.87
N ASN A 61 15.85 -19.43 -22.39
CA ASN A 61 17.18 -19.89 -22.77
C ASN A 61 17.42 -21.32 -22.25
N PRO A 62 17.12 -22.37 -23.05
CA PRO A 62 17.61 -23.71 -22.77
C PRO A 62 19.05 -23.78 -23.29
N ARG A 63 20.04 -23.34 -22.49
CA ARG A 63 21.48 -23.69 -22.62
C ARG A 63 22.34 -22.78 -21.71
N VAL A 64 22.63 -23.22 -20.48
CA VAL A 64 23.99 -23.08 -19.89
C VAL A 64 24.26 -24.29 -18.98
N PRO A 65 25.46 -24.92 -19.03
CA PRO A 65 25.77 -26.15 -18.31
C PRO A 65 25.93 -25.95 -16.79
N VAL A 66 25.61 -27.02 -16.06
CA VAL A 66 25.77 -27.22 -14.61
C VAL A 66 27.19 -26.86 -14.13
N LEU A 67 27.29 -25.99 -13.11
CA LEU A 67 28.53 -25.77 -12.34
C LEU A 67 28.51 -26.67 -11.07
N PRO A 68 29.67 -27.16 -10.58
CA PRO A 68 29.72 -28.31 -9.68
C PRO A 68 29.26 -28.04 -8.25
N THR A 69 28.67 -29.09 -7.68
CA THR A 69 28.28 -29.28 -6.30
C THR A 69 29.45 -29.06 -5.33
N VAL A 70 29.28 -28.17 -4.34
CA VAL A 70 30.11 -28.13 -3.13
C VAL A 70 29.28 -28.74 -1.98
N PRO A 71 29.81 -29.72 -1.21
CA PRO A 71 29.03 -30.44 -0.22
C PRO A 71 28.83 -29.65 1.08
N SER A 72 27.72 -30.00 1.74
CA SER A 72 27.13 -29.46 2.96
C SER A 72 28.06 -29.29 4.16
N ASN A 73 27.75 -28.29 5.00
CA ASN A 73 27.85 -28.42 6.45
C ASN A 73 26.61 -27.80 7.11
N ASN A 74 25.85 -28.64 7.82
CA ASN A 74 24.64 -28.28 8.54
C ASN A 74 24.97 -27.60 9.87
N SER A 75 24.25 -26.54 10.20
CA SER A 75 23.97 -26.15 11.58
C SER A 75 22.46 -25.83 11.70
N PRO A 76 21.77 -26.28 12.77
CA PRO A 76 20.36 -25.98 12.96
C PRO A 76 20.21 -24.76 13.87
N MET A 77 19.72 -23.63 13.35
CA MET A 77 19.26 -22.50 14.15
C MET A 77 18.03 -21.87 13.48
N ASP A 78 16.89 -22.21 14.10
CA ASP A 78 15.74 -21.38 14.46
C ASP A 78 15.22 -20.24 13.55
N GLY A 79 13.89 -20.23 13.40
CA GLY A 79 13.12 -18.98 13.29
C GLY A 79 12.97 -18.33 11.92
N SER A 80 12.18 -18.92 11.03
CA SER A 80 11.19 -18.19 10.21
C SER A 80 10.42 -19.19 9.37
N GLN A 81 9.09 -19.21 9.48
CA GLN A 81 8.24 -20.01 8.61
C GLN A 81 8.38 -19.51 7.17
N ARG A 82 9.35 -20.07 6.43
CA ARG A 82 9.36 -20.03 4.97
C ARG A 82 8.08 -20.72 4.51
N LYS A 83 7.05 -19.93 4.19
CA LYS A 83 5.94 -20.38 3.35
C LYS A 83 6.56 -20.79 2.02
N LYS A 84 6.87 -22.08 1.88
CA LYS A 84 7.40 -22.69 0.66
C LYS A 84 6.37 -22.44 -0.43
N ARG A 85 6.71 -21.59 -1.39
CA ARG A 85 5.84 -21.15 -2.49
C ARG A 85 5.25 -22.38 -3.18
N THR A 86 3.92 -22.49 -3.21
CA THR A 86 3.20 -23.64 -3.80
C THR A 86 3.30 -23.63 -5.33
N ASN A 87 3.45 -22.45 -5.93
CA ASN A 87 3.61 -22.26 -7.37
C ASN A 87 4.79 -21.32 -7.67
N PRO A 88 5.81 -21.74 -8.44
CA PRO A 88 6.97 -20.88 -8.75
C PRO A 88 6.62 -19.64 -9.59
N ASN A 89 5.40 -19.58 -10.15
CA ASN A 89 4.94 -18.52 -11.06
C ASN A 89 4.11 -17.40 -10.39
N GLU A 90 3.83 -17.47 -9.09
CA GLU A 90 2.98 -16.50 -8.38
C GLU A 90 3.83 -15.43 -7.70
N ALA A 91 3.90 -14.19 -8.21
CA ALA A 91 4.80 -13.12 -7.74
C ALA A 91 4.97 -13.11 -6.20
N LEU A 92 6.21 -12.99 -5.71
CA LEU A 92 6.43 -12.84 -4.27
C LEU A 92 5.92 -11.46 -3.86
N VAL A 93 5.02 -11.39 -2.88
CA VAL A 93 4.44 -10.12 -2.40
C VAL A 93 4.92 -9.84 -0.97
N LEU A 94 5.35 -8.60 -0.73
CA LEU A 94 5.53 -8.03 0.60
C LEU A 94 4.45 -6.97 0.81
N SER A 95 3.58 -7.18 1.79
CA SER A 95 2.56 -6.21 2.17
C SER A 95 2.91 -5.52 3.49
N THR A 96 2.55 -4.23 3.61
CA THR A 96 2.52 -3.52 4.90
C THR A 96 1.09 -3.28 5.40
N ALA A 97 0.11 -4.00 4.85
CA ALA A 97 -1.29 -3.91 5.23
C ALA A 97 -1.50 -4.28 6.71
N PRO A 98 -2.50 -3.67 7.39
CA PRO A 98 -2.74 -3.90 8.81
C PRO A 98 -3.23 -5.32 9.16
N GLU A 99 -3.70 -6.08 8.18
CA GLU A 99 -4.08 -7.50 8.31
C GLU A 99 -2.90 -8.48 8.23
N ASP A 100 -1.76 -8.03 7.69
CA ASP A 100 -0.55 -8.82 7.51
C ASP A 100 0.44 -8.67 8.68
N PRO A 101 1.44 -9.57 8.80
CA PRO A 101 2.45 -9.46 9.85
C PRO A 101 3.13 -8.08 9.88
N PRO A 102 3.31 -7.46 11.07
CA PRO A 102 3.89 -6.13 11.19
C PRO A 102 5.28 -6.04 10.56
N THR A 103 5.49 -4.99 9.76
CA THR A 103 6.79 -4.63 9.20
C THR A 103 7.33 -3.38 9.90
N HIS A 104 8.61 -3.04 9.69
CA HIS A 104 9.19 -1.81 10.25
C HIS A 104 8.59 -0.52 9.64
N TRP A 105 7.96 -0.62 8.45
CA TRP A 105 7.28 0.53 7.82
C TRP A 105 5.94 0.87 8.46
N GLN A 106 5.30 -0.10 9.13
CA GLN A 106 3.95 0.06 9.72
C GLN A 106 2.94 0.60 8.68
N GLN A 107 2.01 1.44 9.12
CA GLN A 107 1.04 2.15 8.28
C GLN A 107 1.10 3.66 8.55
N THR A 108 0.77 4.46 7.55
CA THR A 108 0.70 5.92 7.67
C THR A 108 -0.74 6.34 7.97
N LEU A 109 -0.97 6.94 9.15
CA LEU A 109 -2.28 7.44 9.57
C LEU A 109 -2.39 8.95 9.43
N ILE A 110 -3.43 9.41 8.72
CA ILE A 110 -3.80 10.82 8.60
C ILE A 110 -5.10 11.05 9.39
N TYR A 111 -4.95 11.54 10.62
CA TYR A 111 -6.08 11.80 11.51
C TYR A 111 -6.80 13.12 11.19
N PHE A 112 -8.11 13.10 11.39
CA PHE A 112 -8.94 14.29 11.50
C PHE A 112 -8.76 14.90 12.88
N TYR A 113 -8.93 16.22 12.98
CA TYR A 113 -8.96 16.88 14.29
C TYR A 113 -10.26 16.54 15.03
N ASP A 114 -11.37 16.52 14.30
CA ASP A 114 -12.69 16.15 14.81
C ASP A 114 -13.17 14.91 14.03
N PRO A 115 -13.32 13.74 14.69
CA PRO A 115 -13.85 12.55 14.06
C PRO A 115 -15.28 12.76 13.54
N ILE A 116 -15.64 12.04 12.48
CA ILE A 116 -17.01 12.10 11.93
C ILE A 116 -17.78 10.87 12.39
N ASP A 117 -18.89 11.07 13.08
CA ASP A 117 -19.82 9.97 13.34
C ASP A 117 -20.47 9.51 12.03
N VAL A 118 -20.28 8.24 11.70
CA VAL A 118 -20.89 7.61 10.54
C VAL A 118 -21.81 6.48 10.97
N GLU A 119 -22.92 6.33 10.27
CA GLU A 119 -23.85 5.21 10.40
C GLU A 119 -23.39 4.02 9.54
N GLN A 120 -23.92 2.84 9.84
CA GLN A 120 -23.70 1.66 9.00
C GLN A 120 -24.18 1.94 7.56
N ASP A 121 -23.41 1.47 6.58
CA ASP A 121 -23.64 1.64 5.14
C ASP A 121 -23.64 3.09 4.63
N GLN A 122 -23.34 4.07 5.50
CA GLN A 122 -23.21 5.48 5.15
C GLN A 122 -22.10 5.65 4.12
N LEU A 123 -22.44 6.34 3.04
CA LEU A 123 -21.55 6.56 1.94
C LEU A 123 -20.52 7.65 2.26
N ILE A 124 -19.25 7.33 2.02
CA ILE A 124 -18.13 8.26 2.10
C ILE A 124 -17.45 8.26 0.73
N GLU A 125 -17.32 9.43 0.12
CA GLU A 125 -16.70 9.59 -1.19
C GLU A 125 -15.83 10.84 -1.24
N GLY A 126 -14.85 10.86 -2.15
CA GLY A 126 -13.86 11.92 -2.12
C GLY A 126 -12.71 11.71 -3.08
N SER A 127 -11.64 12.46 -2.84
CA SER A 127 -10.39 12.36 -3.58
C SER A 127 -9.18 12.42 -2.66
N ALA A 128 -8.11 11.74 -3.06
CA ALA A 128 -6.79 11.85 -2.45
C ALA A 128 -5.81 12.34 -3.51
N THR A 129 -5.09 13.41 -3.19
CA THR A 129 -4.03 13.97 -4.03
C THR A 129 -2.73 13.98 -3.25
N LEU A 130 -1.75 13.22 -3.72
CA LEU A 130 -0.40 13.13 -3.19
C LEU A 130 0.52 13.88 -4.15
N THR A 131 1.26 14.87 -3.66
CA THR A 131 2.15 15.69 -4.50
C THR A 131 3.51 15.86 -3.87
N GLN A 132 4.56 15.90 -4.68
CA GLN A 132 5.89 16.26 -4.21
C GLN A 132 5.90 17.75 -3.79
N SER A 133 6.46 18.04 -2.61
CA SER A 133 6.56 19.43 -2.16
C SER A 133 7.60 20.22 -2.97
N LYS A 134 7.24 21.46 -3.31
CA LYS A 134 8.13 22.43 -3.97
C LYS A 134 9.15 23.04 -3.01
N GLU A 135 8.85 23.09 -1.72
CA GLU A 135 9.75 23.62 -0.69
C GLU A 135 10.87 22.62 -0.37
N ASN A 136 10.53 21.32 -0.33
CA ASN A 136 11.49 20.24 -0.14
C ASN A 136 11.03 19.01 -0.91
N ARG A 137 11.79 18.60 -1.94
CA ARG A 137 11.44 17.45 -2.80
C ARG A 137 11.38 16.10 -2.06
N ARG A 138 11.88 16.03 -0.83
CA ARG A 138 11.77 14.83 0.04
C ARG A 138 10.44 14.77 0.81
N PHE A 139 9.68 15.87 0.87
CA PHE A 139 8.39 15.90 1.54
C PHE A 139 7.25 15.60 0.56
N MET A 140 6.22 14.95 1.06
CA MET A 140 5.00 14.63 0.32
C MET A 140 3.83 15.40 0.92
N ASN A 141 3.16 16.20 0.10
CA ASN A 141 1.91 16.86 0.47
C ASN A 141 0.74 15.91 0.17
N ILE A 142 -0.17 15.78 1.11
CA ILE A 142 -1.36 14.94 1.01
C ILE A 142 -2.58 15.85 1.19
N ASN A 143 -3.41 15.95 0.15
CA ASN A 143 -4.70 16.64 0.18
C ASN A 143 -5.82 15.61 0.07
N LEU A 144 -6.62 15.48 1.13
CA LEU A 144 -7.76 14.58 1.20
C LEU A 144 -9.04 15.39 1.21
N ARG A 145 -9.89 15.17 0.21
CA ARG A 145 -11.25 15.70 0.17
C ARG A 145 -12.21 14.55 0.39
N TYR A 146 -13.19 14.73 1.24
CA TYR A 146 -14.18 13.70 1.54
C TYR A 146 -15.52 14.32 1.89
N SER A 147 -16.59 13.65 1.51
CA SER A 147 -17.95 14.01 1.85
C SER A 147 -18.71 12.84 2.45
N SER A 148 -19.59 13.15 3.38
CA SER A 148 -20.44 12.17 4.06
C SER A 148 -21.65 12.90 4.68
N GLY A 149 -22.85 12.32 4.57
CA GLY A 149 -24.06 12.90 5.18
C GLY A 149 -24.38 14.34 4.71
N GLY A 150 -24.06 14.68 3.46
CA GLY A 150 -24.28 16.03 2.90
C GLY A 150 -23.26 17.09 3.34
N ARG A 151 -22.23 16.72 4.11
CA ARG A 151 -21.13 17.60 4.50
C ARG A 151 -19.88 17.25 3.70
N SER A 152 -19.03 18.25 3.44
CA SER A 152 -17.76 18.11 2.74
C SER A 152 -16.62 18.65 3.59
N PHE A 153 -15.48 17.97 3.53
CA PHE A 153 -14.32 18.21 4.37
C PHE A 153 -13.05 18.18 3.54
N VAL A 154 -12.04 18.90 4.01
CA VAL A 154 -10.69 18.90 3.42
C VAL A 154 -9.68 18.70 4.54
N LYS A 155 -8.73 17.79 4.35
CA LYS A 155 -7.58 17.59 5.22
C LYS A 155 -6.31 17.73 4.40
N GLU A 156 -5.46 18.64 4.80
CA GLU A 156 -4.11 18.81 4.26
C GLU A 156 -3.09 18.30 5.28
N SER A 157 -2.08 17.60 4.79
CA SER A 157 -0.98 17.09 5.59
C SER A 157 0.32 17.13 4.79
N VAL A 158 1.44 17.25 5.49
CA VAL A 158 2.78 17.17 4.90
C VAL A 158 3.50 16.04 5.62
N MET A 159 3.85 15.00 4.88
CA MET A 159 4.74 13.94 5.33
C MET A 159 6.17 14.42 5.14
N ARG A 160 6.89 14.56 6.25
CA ARG A 160 8.25 15.12 6.32
C ARG A 160 9.29 14.04 6.56
#